data_AF-A0A4U9IXC0-F1
#
_entry.id   AF-A0A4U9IXC0-F1
#
_cell.length_a   1.000
_cell.length_b   1.000
_cell.length_c   1.000
_cell.angle_alpha   90.00
_cell.angle_beta   90.00
_cell.angle_gamma   90.00
#
_symmetry.space_group_name_H-M   'P 1'
#
loop_
_entity.id
_entity.type
_entity.pdbx_description
1 polymer ?
#
loop_
_entity_poly.entity_id
_entity_poly.type
_entity_poly.pdbx_seq_one_letter_code
_entity_poly.pdbx_strand_id
1 'polypeptide(L)'
;MVMPRGGDDTWFDVNYDQSMSTNVFGIGITTGIYRRFLVRRGLSDRVLQGVALSIFIGTSHQFESLQDFWPYVVLTDSGYSAEDLVSNLFGFCQAVNYADYTSFLHICAKEKAYRIWDYYGPVGEHKNKSVLPLLFPDPLEKTCKLEPHLGRLPIFMSTITPVANPEYVRELRI
;
A
#
# COMPACT_ATOMS: atom_id res chain seq x y z
N MET A 1 -30.16 -3.48 -16.55
CA MET A 1 -30.26 -3.59 -15.08
C MET A 1 -29.37 -2.51 -14.50
N VAL A 2 -29.95 -1.39 -14.07
CA VAL A 2 -29.21 -0.24 -13.52
C VAL A 2 -29.00 -0.51 -12.04
N MET A 3 -27.76 -0.74 -11.61
CA MET A 3 -27.43 -0.82 -10.19
C MET A 3 -27.88 0.50 -9.52
N PRO A 4 -28.50 0.47 -8.32
CA PRO A 4 -28.79 1.70 -7.60
C PRO A 4 -27.48 2.44 -7.41
N ARG A 5 -27.38 3.66 -7.94
CA ARG A 5 -26.19 4.49 -7.76
C ARG A 5 -26.06 4.75 -6.26
N GLY A 6 -25.04 4.18 -5.61
CA GLY A 6 -24.70 4.60 -4.25
C GLY A 6 -24.39 6.10 -4.25
N GLY A 7 -25.07 6.88 -3.39
CA GLY A 7 -24.95 8.33 -3.30
C GLY A 7 -26.15 9.12 -3.84
N ASP A 8 -25.96 10.44 -4.04
CA ASP A 8 -26.98 11.38 -4.54
C ASP A 8 -26.57 11.98 -5.91
N ASP A 9 -27.25 13.02 -6.38
CA ASP A 9 -26.96 13.68 -7.67
C ASP A 9 -25.64 14.47 -7.68
N THR A 10 -25.01 14.65 -6.53
CA THR A 10 -23.76 15.41 -6.32
C THR A 10 -22.58 14.54 -5.89
N TRP A 11 -22.85 13.42 -5.22
CA TRP A 11 -21.85 12.53 -4.62
C TRP A 11 -22.04 11.08 -5.02
N PHE A 12 -20.94 10.35 -5.12
CA PHE A 12 -20.89 8.89 -5.10
C PHE A 12 -20.64 8.42 -3.67
N ASP A 13 -21.36 7.39 -3.22
CA ASP A 13 -20.99 6.63 -2.03
C ASP A 13 -19.93 5.60 -2.41
N VAL A 14 -18.76 5.71 -1.80
CA VAL A 14 -17.59 4.88 -2.06
C VAL A 14 -17.23 4.16 -0.76
N ASN A 15 -17.32 2.84 -0.80
CA ASN A 15 -16.89 1.97 0.28
C ASN A 15 -15.54 1.37 -0.11
N TYR A 16 -14.58 1.38 0.81
CA TYR A 16 -13.26 0.79 0.59
C TYR A 16 -12.87 -0.05 1.80
N ASP A 17 -12.43 -1.27 1.54
CA ASP A 17 -11.93 -2.19 2.55
C ASP A 17 -10.53 -2.70 2.20
N GLN A 18 -9.73 -2.90 3.25
CA GLN A 18 -8.51 -3.68 3.21
C GLN A 18 -8.57 -4.69 4.33
N SER A 19 -8.35 -5.95 4.00
CA SER A 19 -8.42 -7.04 4.96
C SER A 19 -7.42 -8.15 4.65
N MET A 20 -7.05 -8.88 5.69
CA MET A 20 -6.25 -10.09 5.62
C MET A 20 -6.99 -11.20 6.36
N SER A 21 -7.03 -12.37 5.74
CA SER A 21 -7.53 -13.60 6.34
C SER A 21 -6.37 -14.56 6.55
N THR A 22 -6.26 -15.11 7.74
CA THR A 22 -5.29 -16.15 8.08
C THR A 22 -5.99 -17.32 8.77
N ASN A 23 -5.40 -18.52 8.68
CA ASN A 23 -5.89 -19.70 9.36
C ASN A 23 -4.96 -20.04 10.51
N VAL A 24 -5.49 -19.98 11.74
CA VAL A 24 -4.74 -20.27 12.96
C VAL A 24 -5.40 -21.44 13.66
N PHE A 25 -4.68 -22.55 13.79
CA PHE A 25 -5.18 -23.81 14.39
C PHE A 25 -6.52 -24.32 13.79
N GLY A 26 -6.75 -24.12 12.50
CA GLY A 26 -7.98 -24.54 11.82
C GLY A 26 -9.12 -23.50 11.88
N ILE A 27 -8.93 -22.38 12.57
CA ILE A 27 -9.90 -21.29 12.67
C ILE A 27 -9.49 -20.16 11.71
N GLY A 28 -10.38 -19.79 10.79
CA GLY A 28 -10.19 -18.62 9.94
C GLY A 28 -10.42 -17.34 10.72
N ILE A 29 -9.40 -16.48 10.81
CA ILE A 29 -9.46 -15.16 11.41
C ILE A 29 -9.32 -14.14 10.29
N THR A 30 -10.24 -13.18 10.21
CA THR A 30 -10.16 -12.05 9.27
C THR A 30 -10.04 -10.75 10.04
N THR A 31 -9.07 -9.93 9.66
CA THR A 31 -8.80 -8.61 10.24
C THR A 31 -8.82 -7.61 9.10
N GLY A 32 -9.43 -6.44 9.31
CA GLY A 32 -9.55 -5.46 8.24
C GLY A 32 -10.02 -4.10 8.70
N ILE A 33 -9.78 -3.12 7.83
CA ILE A 33 -10.28 -1.75 7.95
C ILE A 33 -11.32 -1.55 6.86
N TYR A 34 -12.48 -1.05 7.26
CA TYR A 34 -13.56 -0.65 6.37
C TYR A 34 -13.81 0.84 6.53
N ARG A 35 -13.84 1.58 5.42
CA ARG A 35 -14.03 3.03 5.40
C ARG A 35 -15.04 3.43 4.33
N ARG A 36 -15.78 4.49 4.61
CA ARG A 36 -16.82 5.03 3.73
C ARG A 36 -16.53 6.47 3.38
N PHE A 37 -16.79 6.82 2.13
CA PHE A 37 -16.50 8.13 1.58
C PHE A 37 -17.62 8.62 0.68
N LEU A 38 -17.82 9.93 0.68
CA LEU A 38 -18.52 10.62 -0.38
C LEU A 38 -17.48 11.19 -1.35
N VAL A 39 -17.56 10.83 -2.63
CA VAL A 39 -16.70 11.37 -3.69
C VAL A 39 -17.52 12.21 -4.66
N ARG A 40 -17.11 13.44 -4.92
CA ARG A 40 -17.88 14.39 -5.74
C ARG A 40 -17.97 13.90 -7.18
N ARG A 41 -19.15 14.05 -7.78
CA ARG A 41 -19.39 13.78 -9.21
C ARG A 41 -18.76 14.85 -10.09
N GLY A 42 -18.39 14.46 -11.31
CA GLY A 42 -17.90 15.40 -12.34
C GLY A 42 -16.44 15.85 -12.18
N LEU A 43 -15.66 15.18 -11.33
CA LEU A 43 -14.22 15.39 -11.23
C LEU A 43 -13.51 14.81 -12.45
N SER A 44 -12.43 15.46 -12.91
CA SER A 44 -11.57 14.92 -13.96
C SER A 44 -10.85 13.65 -13.51
N ASP A 45 -10.50 12.76 -14.43
CA ASP A 45 -9.78 11.51 -14.14
C ASP A 45 -8.54 11.71 -13.27
N ARG A 46 -7.71 12.72 -13.57
CA ARG A 46 -6.51 13.04 -12.76
C ARG A 46 -6.83 13.32 -11.30
N VAL A 47 -7.94 14.01 -11.03
CA VAL A 47 -8.39 14.30 -9.66
C VAL A 47 -8.96 13.04 -9.03
N LEU A 48 -9.75 12.25 -9.76
CA LEU A 48 -10.28 10.97 -9.27
C LEU A 48 -9.16 9.99 -8.89
N GLN A 49 -8.09 9.91 -9.68
CA GLN A 49 -6.90 9.11 -9.37
C GLN A 49 -6.22 9.60 -8.08
N GLY A 50 -6.11 10.92 -7.89
CA GLY A 50 -5.57 11.51 -6.67
C GLY A 50 -6.45 11.27 -5.44
N VAL A 51 -7.78 11.34 -5.59
CA VAL A 51 -8.74 11.00 -4.53
C VAL A 51 -8.61 9.51 -4.18
N ALA A 52 -8.61 8.63 -5.18
CA ALA A 52 -8.44 7.20 -4.98
C ALA A 52 -7.13 6.88 -4.25
N LEU A 53 -6.02 7.54 -4.62
CA LEU A 53 -4.74 7.36 -3.95
C LEU A 53 -4.79 7.80 -2.48
N SER A 54 -5.48 8.91 -2.18
CA SER A 54 -5.63 9.39 -0.81
C SER A 54 -6.44 8.43 0.07
N ILE A 55 -7.52 7.86 -0.47
CA ILE A 55 -8.33 6.84 0.20
C ILE A 55 -7.49 5.58 0.43
N PHE A 56 -6.82 5.11 -0.62
CA PHE A 56 -6.00 3.90 -0.60
C PHE A 56 -4.89 3.98 0.43
N ILE A 57 -3.98 4.97 0.33
CA ILE A 57 -2.84 5.12 1.25
C ILE A 57 -3.30 5.40 2.67
N GLY A 58 -4.34 6.23 2.85
CA GLY A 58 -4.89 6.49 4.18
C GLY A 58 -5.46 5.23 4.84
N THR A 59 -6.01 4.31 4.05
CA THR A 59 -6.54 3.03 4.55
C THR A 59 -5.40 2.04 4.81
N SER A 60 -4.40 1.96 3.92
CA SER A 60 -3.19 1.15 4.13
C SER A 60 -2.50 1.50 5.44
N HIS A 61 -2.29 2.78 5.73
CA HIS A 61 -1.71 3.16 7.02
C HIS A 61 -2.54 2.71 8.23
N GLN A 62 -3.87 2.80 8.17
CA GLN A 62 -4.72 2.32 9.27
C GLN A 62 -4.67 0.80 9.41
N PHE A 63 -4.66 0.08 8.28
CA PHE A 63 -4.61 -1.38 8.23
C PHE A 63 -3.27 -1.91 8.76
N GLU A 64 -2.16 -1.38 8.27
CA GLU A 64 -0.82 -1.74 8.76
C GLU A 64 -0.66 -1.42 10.26
N SER A 65 -1.23 -0.30 10.73
CA SER A 65 -1.22 0.04 12.16
C SER A 65 -2.06 -0.92 13.01
N LEU A 66 -3.13 -1.49 12.44
CA LEU A 66 -3.93 -2.51 13.11
C LEU A 66 -3.15 -3.83 13.22
N GLN A 67 -2.39 -4.21 12.18
CA GLN A 67 -1.51 -5.38 12.20
C GLN A 67 -0.30 -5.21 13.12
N ASP A 68 0.17 -3.98 13.32
CA ASP A 68 1.25 -3.60 14.25
C ASP A 68 0.73 -3.51 15.72
N PHE A 69 -0.56 -3.72 15.99
CA PHE A 69 -1.16 -3.63 17.33
C PHE A 69 -1.44 -5.01 17.96
N TRP A 70 -1.30 -5.10 19.28
CA TRP A 70 -1.59 -6.32 20.06
C TRP A 70 -3.09 -6.67 20.03
N PRO A 71 -3.51 -7.94 19.81
CA PRO A 71 -2.72 -9.18 19.84
C PRO A 71 -2.21 -9.66 18.47
N TYR A 72 -2.39 -8.89 17.39
CA TYR A 72 -2.02 -9.32 16.03
C TYR A 72 -0.52 -9.51 15.85
N VAL A 73 0.32 -8.71 16.54
CA VAL A 73 1.79 -8.86 16.55
C VAL A 73 2.24 -10.24 17.07
N VAL A 74 1.46 -10.89 17.94
CA VAL A 74 1.80 -12.24 18.49
C VAL A 74 1.45 -13.36 17.51
N LEU A 75 0.46 -13.11 16.66
CA LEU A 75 -0.04 -14.08 15.68
C LEU A 75 0.64 -13.92 14.32
N THR A 76 1.09 -12.69 13.99
CA THR A 76 1.70 -12.30 12.73
C THR A 76 2.67 -11.14 12.97
N ASP A 77 3.95 -11.28 12.63
CA ASP A 77 4.94 -10.18 12.68
C ASP A 77 4.83 -9.24 11.45
N SER A 78 3.61 -9.01 10.97
CA SER A 78 3.37 -8.59 9.57
C SER A 78 3.13 -7.10 9.33
N GLY A 79 2.89 -6.30 10.37
CA GLY A 79 2.61 -4.88 10.16
C GLY A 79 3.86 -4.10 9.72
N TYR A 80 3.71 -3.29 8.68
CA TYR A 80 4.73 -2.36 8.17
C TYR A 80 6.09 -3.00 7.84
N SER A 81 6.11 -4.21 7.30
CA SER A 81 7.31 -4.81 6.69
C SER A 81 7.92 -3.89 5.64
N ALA A 82 9.19 -4.09 5.31
CA ALA A 82 9.97 -3.16 4.47
C ALA A 82 9.29 -2.82 3.13
N GLU A 83 8.57 -3.80 2.59
CA GLU A 83 7.90 -3.78 1.30
C GLU A 83 6.43 -3.34 1.34
N ASP A 84 5.74 -3.36 2.48
CA ASP A 84 4.27 -3.36 2.52
C ASP A 84 3.66 -2.12 1.84
N LEU A 85 3.99 -0.92 2.32
CA LEU A 85 3.43 0.32 1.75
C LEU A 85 3.88 0.56 0.30
N VAL A 86 5.10 0.14 -0.04
CA VAL A 86 5.69 0.36 -1.36
C VAL A 86 5.05 -0.58 -2.39
N SER A 87 4.81 -1.83 -2.01
CA SER A 87 4.14 -2.84 -2.84
C SER A 87 2.64 -2.54 -2.98
N ASN A 88 1.99 -2.04 -1.93
CA ASN A 88 0.64 -1.49 -1.97
C ASN A 88 0.54 -0.35 -3.00
N LEU A 89 1.46 0.63 -2.95
CA LEU A 89 1.50 1.73 -3.93
C LEU A 89 1.76 1.21 -5.36
N PHE A 90 2.65 0.23 -5.52
CA PHE A 90 2.93 -0.39 -6.82
C PHE A 90 1.68 -1.05 -7.41
N GLY A 91 0.98 -1.86 -6.62
CA GLY A 91 -0.28 -2.50 -7.01
C GLY A 91 -1.36 -1.47 -7.37
N PHE A 92 -1.49 -0.40 -6.58
CA PHE A 92 -2.40 0.71 -6.88
C PHE A 92 -2.10 1.35 -8.24
N CYS A 93 -0.83 1.68 -8.51
CA CYS A 93 -0.44 2.29 -9.79
C CYS A 93 -0.74 1.39 -10.98
N GLN A 94 -0.50 0.08 -10.87
CA GLN A 94 -0.85 -0.88 -11.92
C GLN A 94 -2.36 -0.91 -12.18
N ALA A 95 -3.16 -0.99 -11.11
CA ALA A 95 -4.62 -1.06 -11.21
C ALA A 95 -5.23 0.22 -11.82
N VAL A 96 -4.78 1.40 -11.37
CA VAL A 96 -5.33 2.69 -11.80
C VAL A 96 -4.92 3.06 -13.22
N ASN A 97 -3.70 2.71 -13.63
CA ASN A 97 -3.22 3.00 -14.98
C ASN A 97 -3.52 1.88 -15.98
N TYR A 98 -4.13 0.77 -15.54
CA TYR A 98 -4.37 -0.42 -16.36
C TYR A 98 -3.10 -0.90 -17.07
N ALA A 99 -1.98 -0.93 -16.35
CA ALA A 99 -0.66 -1.20 -16.91
C ALA A 99 0.13 -2.18 -16.04
N ASP A 100 0.93 -3.02 -16.70
CA ASP A 100 1.91 -3.88 -16.03
C ASP A 100 3.26 -3.15 -15.94
N TYR A 101 3.67 -2.82 -14.72
CA TYR A 101 4.93 -2.15 -14.45
C TYR A 101 6.03 -3.09 -13.94
N THR A 102 5.80 -4.40 -13.93
CA THR A 102 6.75 -5.41 -13.40
C THR A 102 8.11 -5.32 -14.08
N SER A 103 8.14 -5.05 -15.39
CA SER A 103 9.37 -4.87 -16.16
C SER A 103 10.24 -3.69 -15.70
N PHE A 104 9.66 -2.70 -15.00
CA PHE A 104 10.37 -1.53 -14.47
C PHE A 104 10.98 -1.76 -13.08
N LEU A 105 10.69 -2.90 -12.43
CA LEU A 105 11.20 -3.20 -11.08
C LEU A 105 12.66 -3.68 -11.06
N HIS A 106 13.27 -3.92 -12.23
CA HIS A 106 14.64 -4.42 -12.35
C HIS A 106 14.93 -5.59 -11.41
N ILE A 107 14.03 -6.59 -11.40
CA ILE A 107 14.11 -7.75 -10.50
C ILE A 107 15.48 -8.41 -10.63
N CYS A 108 16.20 -8.50 -9.52
CA CYS A 108 17.55 -9.06 -9.50
C CYS A 108 17.53 -10.59 -9.59
N ALA A 109 18.69 -11.17 -9.91
CA ALA A 109 18.86 -12.61 -9.90
C ALA A 109 18.63 -13.20 -8.50
N LYS A 110 18.09 -14.42 -8.45
CA LYS A 110 17.72 -15.12 -7.21
C LYS A 110 18.86 -15.22 -6.21
N GLU A 111 20.08 -15.44 -6.71
CA GLU A 111 21.30 -15.56 -5.91
C GLU A 111 21.68 -14.24 -5.24
N LYS A 112 21.39 -13.10 -5.89
CA LYS A 112 21.57 -11.77 -5.29
C LYS A 112 20.51 -11.53 -4.21
N ALA A 113 19.26 -11.88 -4.47
CA ALA A 113 18.18 -11.74 -3.49
C ALA A 113 18.47 -12.56 -2.21
N TYR A 114 18.87 -13.83 -2.34
CA TYR A 114 19.22 -14.66 -1.18
C TYR A 114 20.40 -14.13 -0.41
N ARG A 115 21.44 -13.66 -1.08
CA ARG A 115 22.58 -13.08 -0.39
C ARG A 115 22.22 -11.85 0.43
N ILE A 116 21.35 -10.99 -0.10
CA ILE A 116 20.84 -9.82 0.64
C ILE A 116 20.02 -10.32 1.85
N TRP A 117 19.10 -11.27 1.64
CA TRP A 117 18.31 -11.87 2.70
C TRP A 117 19.15 -12.50 3.81
N ASP A 118 20.17 -13.29 3.46
CA ASP A 118 21.05 -13.97 4.41
C ASP A 118 21.89 -12.98 5.24
N TYR A 119 22.16 -11.78 4.71
CA TYR A 119 22.91 -10.74 5.41
C TYR A 119 22.03 -9.88 6.32
N TYR A 120 20.87 -9.42 5.82
CA TYR A 120 20.00 -8.48 6.54
C TYR A 120 18.91 -9.16 7.36
N GLY A 121 18.65 -10.44 7.12
CA GLY A 121 17.53 -11.15 7.73
C GLY A 121 16.21 -10.96 6.96
N PRO A 122 15.10 -11.47 7.52
CA PRO A 122 13.79 -11.42 6.89
C PRO A 122 13.25 -9.99 6.78
N VAL A 123 12.56 -9.70 5.67
CA VAL A 123 12.00 -8.36 5.38
C VAL A 123 11.02 -7.83 6.45
N GLY A 124 10.33 -8.73 7.16
CA GLY A 124 9.40 -8.38 8.24
C GLY A 124 10.07 -7.77 9.48
N GLU A 125 11.37 -8.05 9.70
CA GLU A 125 12.15 -7.46 10.80
C GLU A 125 12.53 -5.98 10.51
N HIS A 126 12.37 -5.52 9.27
CA HIS A 126 12.71 -4.16 8.85
C HIS A 126 11.45 -3.34 8.64
N LYS A 127 11.12 -2.45 9.58
CA LYS A 127 9.88 -1.69 9.49
C LYS A 127 10.00 -0.46 8.58
N ASN A 128 9.05 -0.30 7.64
CA ASN A 128 8.97 0.84 6.74
C ASN A 128 7.57 1.48 6.76
N LYS A 129 7.45 2.61 7.45
CA LYS A 129 6.20 3.40 7.53
C LYS A 129 6.10 4.46 6.42
N SER A 130 6.97 4.41 5.41
CA SER A 130 7.00 5.31 4.27
C SER A 130 6.61 4.57 2.98
N VAL A 131 6.07 5.32 2.01
CA VAL A 131 5.88 4.84 0.63
C VAL A 131 7.17 4.83 -0.18
N LEU A 132 8.28 5.33 0.38
CA LEU A 132 9.59 5.25 -0.25
C LEU A 132 10.19 3.84 -0.03
N PRO A 133 10.85 3.26 -1.05
CA PRO A 133 11.45 1.94 -0.92
C PRO A 133 12.58 1.96 0.10
N LEU A 134 12.56 1.02 1.05
CA LEU A 134 13.72 0.73 1.89
C LEU A 134 14.67 -0.17 1.09
N LEU A 135 15.84 0.36 0.72
CA LEU A 135 16.83 -0.32 -0.11
C LEU A 135 17.85 -1.02 0.78
N PHE A 136 18.17 -2.26 0.41
CA PHE A 136 19.17 -3.10 1.07
C PHE A 136 20.39 -3.23 0.15
N PRO A 137 21.52 -2.57 0.48
CA PRO A 137 22.76 -2.66 -0.30
C PRO A 137 23.25 -4.11 -0.45
N ASP A 138 23.88 -4.44 -1.58
CA ASP A 138 24.45 -5.77 -1.74
C ASP A 138 25.73 -5.91 -0.90
N PRO A 139 25.85 -6.91 0.00
CA PRO A 139 27.03 -7.07 0.84
C PRO A 139 28.33 -7.39 0.06
N LEU A 140 28.24 -7.76 -1.22
CA LEU A 140 29.43 -7.92 -2.07
C LEU A 140 29.85 -6.63 -2.79
N GLU A 141 29.01 -5.59 -2.79
CA GLU A 141 29.35 -4.31 -3.41
C GLU A 141 30.25 -3.50 -2.49
N LYS A 142 31.56 -3.50 -2.81
CA LYS A 142 32.61 -2.89 -1.98
C LYS A 142 32.56 -1.37 -1.84
N THR A 143 31.65 -0.69 -2.53
CA THR A 143 31.61 0.77 -2.63
C THR A 143 30.48 1.41 -1.83
N CYS A 144 29.58 0.60 -1.28
CA CYS A 144 28.38 1.10 -0.60
C CYS A 144 28.48 0.91 0.91
N LYS A 145 27.96 1.88 1.67
CA LYS A 145 27.65 1.65 3.08
C LYS A 145 26.57 0.58 3.15
N LEU A 146 26.78 -0.47 3.96
CA LEU A 146 25.88 -1.62 4.06
C LEU A 146 24.66 -1.36 4.95
N GLU A 147 24.27 -0.10 5.13
CA GLU A 147 23.11 0.28 5.94
C GLU A 147 21.86 0.37 5.06
N PRO A 148 20.73 -0.24 5.46
CA PRO A 148 19.45 -0.03 4.79
C PRO A 148 19.08 1.46 4.79
N HIS A 149 18.58 1.96 3.67
CA HIS A 149 18.27 3.38 3.52
C HIS A 149 17.12 3.61 2.55
N LEU A 150 16.44 4.75 2.70
CA LEU A 150 15.33 5.12 1.81
C LEU A 150 15.84 5.49 0.42
N GLY A 151 15.26 4.85 -0.59
CA GLY A 151 15.47 5.13 -1.99
C GLY A 151 14.48 6.16 -2.55
N ARG A 152 14.53 6.31 -3.88
CA ARG A 152 13.57 7.13 -4.63
C ARG A 152 12.52 6.24 -5.27
N LEU A 153 11.30 6.74 -5.33
CA LEU A 153 10.24 6.08 -6.07
C LEU A 153 10.52 6.15 -7.58
N PRO A 154 10.24 5.07 -8.32
CA PRO A 154 10.16 5.13 -9.78
C PRO A 154 9.18 6.21 -10.25
N ILE A 155 9.45 6.78 -11.43
CA ILE A 155 8.65 7.89 -11.98
C ILE A 155 7.17 7.50 -12.07
N PHE A 156 6.86 6.30 -12.55
CA PHE A 156 5.47 5.84 -12.70
C PHE A 156 4.69 5.84 -11.37
N MET A 157 5.36 5.57 -10.23
CA MET A 157 4.77 5.58 -8.89
C MET A 157 4.64 6.97 -8.26
N SER A 158 5.18 8.00 -8.90
CA SER A 158 5.14 9.40 -8.43
C SER A 158 4.33 10.32 -9.35
N THR A 159 3.66 9.75 -10.36
CA THR A 159 2.83 10.50 -11.32
C THR A 159 1.49 10.98 -10.73
N ILE A 160 0.94 10.24 -9.77
CA ILE A 160 -0.36 10.54 -9.15
C ILE A 160 -0.10 11.25 -7.82
N THR A 161 -0.67 12.45 -7.66
CA THR A 161 -0.59 13.20 -6.41
C THR A 161 -1.86 12.97 -5.59
N PRO A 162 -1.77 12.62 -4.29
CA PRO A 162 -2.94 12.46 -3.44
C PRO A 162 -3.79 13.74 -3.36
N VAL A 163 -5.12 13.59 -3.38
CA VAL A 163 -6.08 14.69 -3.27
C VAL A 163 -7.09 14.38 -2.17
N ALA A 164 -7.00 15.07 -1.03
CA ALA A 164 -7.87 14.89 0.13
C ALA A 164 -8.73 16.13 0.43
N ASN A 165 -9.08 16.92 -0.59
CA ASN A 165 -9.86 18.13 -0.42
C ASN A 165 -11.32 17.78 -0.02
N PRO A 166 -11.87 18.33 1.08
CA PRO A 166 -13.27 18.12 1.50
C PRO A 166 -14.34 18.49 0.47
N GLU A 167 -14.00 19.34 -0.52
CA GLU A 167 -14.87 19.66 -1.65
C GLU A 167 -14.97 18.52 -2.67
N TYR A 168 -14.04 17.56 -2.65
CA TYR A 168 -13.94 16.45 -3.59
C TYR A 168 -14.15 15.09 -2.93
N VAL A 169 -13.70 14.93 -1.68
CA VAL A 169 -13.84 13.68 -0.93
C VAL A 169 -14.09 13.97 0.55
N ARG A 170 -15.05 13.26 1.13
CA ARG A 170 -15.39 13.35 2.55
C ARG A 170 -15.47 11.95 3.14
N GLU A 171 -14.74 11.70 4.22
CA GLU A 171 -14.89 10.46 4.97
C GLU A 171 -16.14 10.54 5.85
N LEU A 172 -16.95 9.49 5.80
CA LEU A 172 -18.08 9.30 6.70
C LEU A 172 -17.58 8.49 7.89
N ARG A 173 -17.54 9.11 9.07
CA ARG A 173 -17.25 8.40 10.32
C ARG A 173 -18.45 7.52 10.67
N ILE A 174 -18.17 6.24 10.92
CA ILE A 174 -19.12 5.23 11.37
C ILE A 174 -18.99 5.10 12.87
#